data_AF-A0A381S2Q8-F1
#
_entry.id   AF-A0A381S2Q8-F1
#
_cell.length_a   1.000
_cell.length_b   1.000
_cell.length_c   1.000
_cell.angle_alpha   90.00
_cell.angle_beta   90.00
_cell.angle_gamma   90.00
#
_symmetry.space_group_name_H-M   'P 1'
#
loop_
_entity.id
_entity.type
_entity.pdbx_description
1 polymer ?
#
loop_
_entity_poly.entity_id
_entity_poly.type
_entity_poly.pdbx_seq_one_letter_code
_entity_poly.pdbx_strand_id
1 'polypeptide(L)'
;MQLPNVEEMSAAGKKWFALSIAGMVVADGRTDQSEMSFLREAINFLPDKEEIDITMAVIKECKTPELGPLDIDPKQAFLMLKYLAQLMVVDADLSTKEIRYFLSCGKLLGFNEEILTKLWKSARALLEKDLPQGIIETSNMEVKVSLMKIDDKGFTFRLGKALMPKVKIRLKVLKSFQSGDPKYVKDQHKEGDDAYWEVVSCQMLKQSSVKFDEGCYMVRATFEQKLADFHGILQLIHPENYAVVSDGGFFKAGKDSLLGSYVKCYVCDNPEIKFFVLHSKSMIIEANIFGVPSYIRSAGKLDYCDFNLIQVASCSKCGFSSNNREHFKRIKSDNPPFPVEKFSEGWDEKISPLLKKAQESADKFYGEQRDTTLGILSYELAIATFEQLASISPDVQKKTEWLRRQSSMLMTISELQMENKDRDAAEKNLNKVFDLWEPVFEKLKGTVIIHVCLLLFQIKIYFNDLQSAANYMKFLDNYDPDKKLVEGTEEFKELKLGAVKLKATFDDREILTKDKLKHFHLDDA
;
A
#
# COMPACT_ATOMS: atom_id res chain seq x y z
N MET A 1 4.40 3.78 -10.49
CA MET A 1 4.36 3.05 -11.77
C MET A 1 5.40 3.71 -12.66
N GLN A 2 6.21 2.97 -13.43
CA GLN A 2 7.17 3.61 -14.33
C GLN A 2 6.49 3.80 -15.68
N LEU A 3 6.17 5.05 -16.02
CA LEU A 3 5.77 5.40 -17.38
C LEU A 3 6.95 5.12 -18.34
N PRO A 4 6.68 4.73 -19.60
CA PRO A 4 7.70 4.82 -20.65
C PRO A 4 8.22 6.26 -20.74
N ASN A 5 9.43 6.47 -21.28
CA ASN A 5 9.99 7.82 -21.37
C ASN A 5 9.24 8.60 -22.45
N VAL A 6 8.15 9.26 -22.05
CA VAL A 6 7.26 9.92 -23.00
C VAL A 6 7.94 11.11 -23.67
N GLU A 7 8.88 11.78 -23.00
CA GLU A 7 9.60 12.92 -23.56
C GLU A 7 10.47 12.54 -24.77
N GLU A 8 11.04 11.34 -24.76
CA GLU A 8 11.86 10.80 -25.85
C GLU A 8 11.04 10.11 -26.95
N MET A 9 9.72 9.95 -26.78
CA MET A 9 8.86 9.34 -27.80
C MET A 9 8.56 10.32 -28.94
N SER A 10 8.54 9.79 -30.17
CA SER A 10 8.00 10.51 -31.32
C SER A 10 6.52 10.85 -31.11
N ALA A 11 6.02 11.88 -31.79
CA ALA A 11 4.60 12.23 -31.75
C ALA A 11 3.70 11.04 -32.14
N ALA A 12 4.11 10.25 -33.14
CA ALA A 12 3.41 9.02 -33.52
C ALA A 12 3.39 7.99 -32.39
N GLY A 13 4.49 7.83 -31.65
CA GLY A 13 4.57 6.95 -30.48
C GLY A 13 3.67 7.41 -29.33
N LYS A 14 3.66 8.71 -29.03
CA LYS A 14 2.76 9.33 -28.03
C LYS A 14 1.30 9.08 -28.35
N LYS A 15 0.88 9.38 -29.59
CA LYS A 15 -0.47 9.14 -30.08
C LYS A 15 -0.86 7.67 -29.96
N TRP A 16 0.00 6.78 -30.46
CA TRP A 16 -0.23 5.35 -30.43
C TRP A 16 -0.42 4.86 -28.98
N PHE A 17 0.44 5.30 -28.07
CA PHE A 17 0.37 4.90 -26.67
C PHE A 17 -0.91 5.39 -26.00
N ALA A 18 -1.28 6.67 -26.19
CA ALA A 18 -2.51 7.22 -25.63
C ALA A 18 -3.77 6.50 -26.15
N LEU A 19 -3.83 6.21 -27.44
CA LEU A 19 -4.91 5.42 -28.03
C LEU A 19 -4.93 3.98 -27.51
N SER A 20 -3.76 3.38 -27.28
CA SER A 20 -3.67 2.04 -26.69
C SER A 20 -4.15 2.00 -25.24
N ILE A 21 -3.93 3.07 -24.47
CA ILE A 21 -4.45 3.21 -23.10
C ILE A 21 -5.97 3.38 -23.15
N ALA A 22 -6.47 4.33 -23.94
CA ALA A 22 -7.92 4.54 -24.09
C ALA A 22 -8.63 3.27 -24.58
N GLY A 23 -8.02 2.54 -25.51
CA GLY A 23 -8.51 1.27 -26.00
C GLY A 23 -8.55 0.18 -24.94
N MET A 24 -7.56 0.11 -24.04
CA MET A 24 -7.56 -0.83 -22.93
C MET A 24 -8.71 -0.53 -21.96
N VAL A 25 -8.87 0.74 -21.60
CA VAL A 25 -9.92 1.23 -20.69
C VAL A 25 -11.33 0.91 -21.19
N VAL A 26 -11.56 0.85 -22.50
CA VAL A 26 -12.89 0.52 -23.08
C VAL A 26 -13.02 -0.93 -23.52
N ALA A 27 -11.97 -1.74 -23.41
CA ALA A 27 -11.91 -3.06 -24.04
C ALA A 27 -12.99 -4.02 -23.51
N ASP A 28 -13.30 -3.96 -22.21
CA ASP A 28 -14.30 -4.81 -21.59
C ASP A 28 -15.74 -4.30 -21.83
N GLY A 29 -15.88 -3.02 -22.20
CA GLY A 29 -17.13 -2.29 -22.42
C GLY A 29 -17.70 -1.65 -21.15
N ARG A 30 -16.91 -1.58 -20.08
CA ARG A 30 -17.16 -0.82 -18.86
C ARG A 30 -16.11 0.27 -18.77
N THR A 31 -16.24 1.13 -17.78
CA THR A 31 -15.23 2.16 -17.54
C THR A 31 -15.28 2.48 -16.06
N ASP A 32 -14.27 2.06 -15.33
CA ASP A 32 -14.17 2.30 -13.89
C ASP A 32 -13.42 3.61 -13.59
N GLN A 33 -13.71 4.24 -12.44
CA GLN A 33 -13.00 5.47 -12.05
C GLN A 33 -11.49 5.25 -11.83
N SER A 34 -11.08 4.03 -11.46
CA SER A 34 -9.68 3.65 -11.29
C SER A 34 -8.92 3.52 -12.62
N GLU A 35 -9.61 3.23 -13.72
CA GLU A 35 -9.04 3.18 -15.07
C GLU A 35 -8.94 4.57 -15.71
N MET A 36 -9.87 5.48 -15.34
CA MET A 36 -9.90 6.85 -15.83
C MET A 36 -8.68 7.69 -15.43
N SER A 37 -7.96 7.33 -14.36
CA SER A 37 -6.71 8.03 -14.00
C SER A 37 -5.60 7.80 -15.04
N PHE A 38 -5.55 6.60 -15.65
CA PHE A 38 -4.57 6.24 -16.67
C PHE A 38 -4.84 7.01 -17.97
N LEU A 39 -6.11 7.21 -18.30
CA LEU A 39 -6.47 8.06 -19.43
C LEU A 39 -6.06 9.51 -19.19
N ARG A 40 -6.26 10.05 -17.98
CA ARG A 40 -5.84 11.43 -17.68
C ARG A 40 -4.33 11.60 -17.84
N GLU A 41 -3.56 10.62 -17.39
CA GLU A 41 -2.12 10.56 -17.60
C GLU A 41 -1.78 10.47 -19.11
N ALA A 42 -2.55 9.69 -19.88
CA ALA A 42 -2.41 9.58 -21.33
C ALA A 42 -2.66 10.90 -22.08
N ILE A 43 -3.66 11.67 -21.64
CA ILE A 43 -4.03 12.96 -22.22
C ILE A 43 -2.94 14.01 -21.96
N ASN A 44 -2.33 13.98 -20.77
CA ASN A 44 -1.35 15.00 -20.36
C ASN A 44 -0.08 15.01 -21.21
N PHE A 45 0.27 13.90 -21.86
CA PHE A 45 1.46 13.83 -22.70
C PHE A 45 1.19 13.94 -24.21
N LEU A 46 -0.07 14.16 -24.61
CA LEU A 46 -0.41 14.44 -26.00
C LEU A 46 -0.09 15.89 -26.35
N PRO A 47 0.50 16.15 -27.54
CA PRO A 47 1.06 17.46 -27.88
C PRO A 47 0.01 18.52 -28.22
N ASP A 48 -1.20 18.12 -28.63
CA ASP A 48 -2.22 19.03 -29.10
C ASP A 48 -3.65 18.58 -28.75
N LYS A 49 -4.57 19.54 -28.86
CA LYS A 49 -5.99 19.37 -28.53
C LYS A 49 -6.72 18.41 -29.47
N GLU A 50 -6.28 18.28 -30.72
CA GLU A 50 -6.91 17.42 -31.72
C GLU A 50 -6.68 15.94 -31.37
N GLU A 51 -5.46 15.58 -30.95
CA GLU A 51 -5.16 14.21 -30.50
C GLU A 51 -5.88 13.85 -29.20
N ILE A 52 -6.05 14.82 -28.30
CA ILE A 52 -6.85 14.66 -27.09
C ILE A 52 -8.31 14.39 -27.45
N ASP A 53 -8.88 15.16 -28.38
CA ASP A 53 -10.27 14.99 -28.82
C ASP A 53 -10.50 13.61 -29.49
N ILE A 54 -9.54 13.13 -30.29
CA ILE A 54 -9.57 11.78 -30.88
C ILE A 54 -9.53 10.70 -29.78
N THR A 55 -8.63 10.83 -28.80
CA THR A 55 -8.51 9.87 -27.68
C THR A 55 -9.78 9.86 -26.82
N MET A 56 -10.40 11.03 -26.62
CA MET A 56 -11.67 11.14 -25.91
C MET A 56 -12.86 10.60 -26.70
N ALA A 57 -12.81 10.62 -28.03
CA ALA A 57 -13.84 10.01 -28.88
C ALA A 57 -13.90 8.48 -28.70
N VAL A 58 -12.75 7.81 -28.58
CA VAL A 58 -12.65 6.37 -28.28
C VAL A 58 -13.47 5.99 -27.04
N ILE A 59 -13.41 6.82 -25.99
CA ILE A 59 -14.17 6.61 -24.76
C ILE A 59 -15.66 6.88 -24.95
N LYS A 60 -16.00 8.01 -25.58
CA LYS A 60 -17.41 8.36 -25.83
C LYS A 60 -18.13 7.31 -26.68
N GLU A 61 -17.42 6.72 -27.64
CA GLU A 61 -17.95 5.68 -28.52
C GLU A 61 -17.88 4.28 -27.88
N CYS A 62 -17.10 4.10 -26.82
CA CYS A 62 -16.85 2.83 -26.14
C CYS A 62 -16.43 1.72 -27.13
N LYS A 63 -15.53 2.06 -28.05
CA LYS A 63 -15.01 1.17 -29.08
C LYS A 63 -13.50 1.22 -29.08
N THR A 64 -12.86 0.05 -29.11
CA THR A 64 -11.40 -0.05 -29.20
C THR A 64 -10.90 0.59 -30.50
N PRO A 65 -9.86 1.43 -30.46
CA PRO A 65 -9.32 2.07 -31.67
C PRO A 65 -8.59 1.06 -32.54
N GLU A 66 -8.60 1.31 -33.85
CA GLU A 66 -7.75 0.57 -34.80
C GLU A 66 -6.32 1.13 -34.71
N LEU A 67 -5.38 0.26 -34.32
CA LEU A 67 -3.97 0.58 -34.22
C LEU A 67 -3.19 -0.13 -35.33
N GLY A 68 -2.24 0.59 -35.95
CA GLY A 68 -1.24 0.00 -36.85
C GLY A 68 0.01 -0.46 -36.09
N PRO A 69 0.94 -1.18 -36.76
CA PRO A 69 2.26 -1.47 -36.21
C PRO A 69 3.00 -0.18 -35.86
N LEU A 70 3.75 -0.18 -34.76
CA LEU A 70 4.55 0.97 -34.32
C LEU A 70 6.03 0.59 -34.34
N ASP A 71 6.82 1.31 -35.13
CA ASP A 71 8.28 1.23 -35.09
C ASP A 71 8.80 2.11 -33.95
N ILE A 72 9.32 1.46 -32.90
CA ILE A 72 9.81 2.12 -31.69
C ILE A 72 10.92 1.28 -31.07
N ASP A 73 11.79 1.93 -30.29
CA ASP A 73 12.83 1.23 -29.53
C ASP A 73 12.24 0.07 -28.69
N PRO A 74 12.82 -1.14 -28.76
CA PRO A 74 12.29 -2.32 -28.07
C PRO A 74 12.14 -2.15 -26.55
N LYS A 75 12.96 -1.32 -25.89
CA LYS A 75 12.82 -1.07 -24.46
C LYS A 75 11.60 -0.20 -24.18
N GLN A 76 11.36 0.83 -24.99
CA GLN A 76 10.14 1.65 -24.91
C GLN A 76 8.89 0.84 -25.22
N ALA A 77 8.92 0.01 -26.28
CA ALA A 77 7.83 -0.92 -26.59
C ALA A 77 7.50 -1.83 -25.39
N PHE A 78 8.52 -2.35 -24.71
CA PHE A 78 8.34 -3.23 -23.56
C PHE A 78 7.77 -2.48 -22.35
N LEU A 79 8.18 -1.23 -22.11
CA LEU A 79 7.62 -0.38 -21.04
C LEU A 79 6.16 -0.03 -21.30
N MET A 80 5.80 0.33 -22.54
CA MET A 80 4.39 0.54 -22.94
C MET A 80 3.56 -0.71 -22.70
N LEU A 81 4.06 -1.88 -23.12
CA LEU A 81 3.39 -3.15 -22.91
C LEU A 81 3.24 -3.49 -21.42
N LYS A 82 4.28 -3.26 -20.60
CA LYS A 82 4.21 -3.47 -19.15
C LYS A 82 3.18 -2.55 -18.49
N TYR A 83 3.09 -1.29 -18.92
CA TYR A 83 2.09 -0.34 -18.45
C TYR A 83 0.67 -0.83 -18.78
N LEU A 84 0.43 -1.26 -20.03
CA LEU A 84 -0.85 -1.86 -20.44
C LEU A 84 -1.19 -3.13 -19.65
N ALA A 85 -0.20 -3.97 -19.33
CA ALA A 85 -0.40 -5.18 -18.52
C ALA A 85 -0.83 -4.86 -17.09
N GLN A 86 -0.33 -3.74 -16.54
CA GLN A 86 -0.71 -3.26 -15.21
C GLN A 86 -2.11 -2.65 -15.24
N LEU A 87 -2.41 -1.79 -16.21
CA LEU A 87 -3.73 -1.19 -16.42
C LEU A 87 -4.83 -2.26 -16.49
N MET A 88 -4.58 -3.30 -17.28
CA MET A 88 -5.48 -4.45 -17.47
C MET A 88 -5.86 -5.20 -16.18
N VAL A 89 -5.20 -4.96 -15.04
CA VAL A 89 -5.53 -5.61 -13.77
C VAL A 89 -5.92 -4.63 -12.66
N VAL A 90 -6.12 -3.35 -12.99
CA VAL A 90 -6.39 -2.28 -12.01
C VAL A 90 -7.77 -2.41 -11.36
N ASP A 91 -8.77 -2.79 -12.14
CA ASP A 91 -10.17 -2.92 -11.71
C ASP A 91 -10.46 -4.23 -10.94
N ALA A 92 -9.43 -5.07 -10.78
CA ALA A 92 -9.50 -6.40 -10.18
C ALA A 92 -10.42 -7.42 -10.91
N ASP A 93 -10.85 -7.16 -12.16
CA ASP A 93 -11.70 -8.05 -12.97
C ASP A 93 -11.17 -8.26 -14.40
N LEU A 94 -10.05 -8.98 -14.53
CA LEU A 94 -9.44 -9.25 -15.83
C LEU A 94 -10.33 -10.08 -16.80
N SER A 95 -10.94 -9.39 -17.76
CA SER A 95 -11.83 -9.94 -18.78
C SER A 95 -11.09 -10.54 -19.98
N THR A 96 -11.78 -11.41 -20.72
CA THR A 96 -11.24 -11.96 -21.98
C THR A 96 -11.03 -10.89 -23.06
N LYS A 97 -11.81 -9.81 -23.04
CA LYS A 97 -11.71 -8.77 -24.07
C LYS A 97 -10.45 -7.92 -23.85
N GLU A 98 -10.12 -7.61 -22.60
CA GLU A 98 -8.88 -6.90 -22.25
C GLU A 98 -7.64 -7.74 -22.57
N ILE A 99 -7.63 -9.04 -22.21
CA ILE A 99 -6.53 -9.93 -22.62
C ILE A 99 -6.39 -9.93 -24.14
N ARG A 100 -7.49 -10.03 -24.89
CA ARG A 100 -7.43 -10.00 -26.35
C ARG A 100 -6.84 -8.69 -26.87
N TYR A 101 -7.28 -7.56 -26.31
CA TYR A 101 -6.79 -6.24 -26.71
C TYR A 101 -5.29 -6.09 -26.37
N PHE A 102 -4.88 -6.50 -25.17
CA PHE A 102 -3.48 -6.56 -24.74
C PHE A 102 -2.61 -7.39 -25.70
N LEU A 103 -3.04 -8.61 -26.04
CA LEU A 103 -2.34 -9.48 -26.99
C LEU A 103 -2.25 -8.83 -28.37
N SER A 104 -3.29 -8.12 -28.82
CA SER A 104 -3.29 -7.40 -30.09
C SER A 104 -2.27 -6.26 -30.09
N CYS A 105 -2.27 -5.41 -29.06
CA CYS A 105 -1.30 -4.32 -28.91
C CYS A 105 0.14 -4.85 -28.85
N GLY A 106 0.37 -5.93 -28.11
CA GLY A 106 1.68 -6.57 -28.02
C GLY A 106 2.22 -7.08 -29.35
N LYS A 107 1.36 -7.66 -30.20
CA LYS A 107 1.75 -8.08 -31.56
C LYS A 107 2.10 -6.89 -32.45
N LEU A 108 1.35 -5.79 -32.35
CA LEU A 108 1.61 -4.56 -33.12
C LEU A 108 2.92 -3.88 -32.70
N LEU A 109 3.37 -4.11 -31.46
CA LEU A 109 4.68 -3.71 -30.95
C LEU A 109 5.81 -4.71 -31.25
N GLY A 110 5.53 -5.79 -31.99
CA GLY A 110 6.53 -6.77 -32.43
C GLY A 110 6.85 -7.88 -31.42
N PHE A 111 6.07 -8.05 -30.36
CA PHE A 111 6.27 -9.14 -29.38
C PHE A 111 5.63 -10.45 -29.84
N ASN A 112 6.29 -11.57 -29.48
CA ASN A 112 5.77 -12.91 -29.74
C ASN A 112 4.76 -13.37 -28.67
N GLU A 113 3.98 -14.40 -29.00
CA GLU A 113 2.93 -14.93 -28.11
C GLU A 113 3.47 -15.46 -26.77
N GLU A 114 4.70 -15.96 -26.74
CA GLU A 114 5.28 -16.51 -25.51
C GLU A 114 5.53 -15.41 -24.46
N ILE A 115 6.11 -14.29 -24.88
CA ILE A 115 6.37 -13.12 -24.01
C ILE A 115 5.04 -12.54 -23.54
N LEU A 116 4.09 -12.36 -24.46
CA LEU A 116 2.77 -11.83 -24.15
C LEU A 116 2.02 -12.71 -23.16
N THR A 117 2.08 -14.03 -23.36
CA THR A 117 1.47 -15.01 -22.46
C THR A 117 2.07 -14.94 -21.05
N LYS A 118 3.39 -14.84 -20.94
CA LYS A 118 4.06 -14.68 -19.64
C LYS A 118 3.63 -13.39 -18.95
N LEU A 119 3.59 -12.26 -19.66
CA LEU A 119 3.26 -10.95 -19.09
C LEU A 119 1.85 -10.89 -18.53
N TRP A 120 0.82 -11.27 -19.29
CA TRP A 120 -0.55 -11.18 -18.77
C TRP A 120 -0.80 -12.20 -17.65
N LYS A 121 -0.16 -13.37 -17.69
CA LYS A 121 -0.21 -14.36 -16.59
C LYS A 121 0.46 -13.83 -15.32
N SER A 122 1.59 -13.14 -15.45
CA SER A 122 2.26 -12.49 -14.32
C SER A 122 1.40 -11.36 -13.73
N ALA A 123 0.79 -10.51 -14.58
CA ALA A 123 -0.12 -9.48 -14.12
C ALA A 123 -1.33 -10.06 -13.37
N ARG A 124 -1.94 -11.13 -13.90
CA ARG A 124 -3.00 -11.87 -13.23
C ARG A 124 -2.55 -12.46 -11.89
N ALA A 125 -1.37 -13.07 -11.83
CA ALA A 125 -0.85 -13.65 -10.59
C ALA A 125 -0.62 -12.59 -9.50
N LEU A 126 -0.22 -11.37 -9.88
CA LEU A 126 -0.13 -10.24 -8.95
C LEU A 126 -1.51 -9.84 -8.42
N LEU A 127 -2.52 -9.72 -9.28
CA LEU A 127 -3.90 -9.47 -8.87
C LEU A 127 -4.42 -10.58 -7.93
N GLU A 128 -4.18 -11.84 -8.28
CA GLU A 128 -4.66 -13.00 -7.52
C GLU A 128 -3.96 -13.16 -6.16
N LYS A 129 -2.78 -12.53 -5.94
CA LYS A 129 -2.02 -12.58 -4.67
C LYS A 129 -2.72 -11.82 -3.55
N ASP A 130 -3.39 -10.72 -3.88
CA ASP A 130 -4.04 -9.84 -2.91
C ASP A 130 -5.48 -10.25 -2.60
N LEU A 131 -5.99 -11.27 -3.32
CA LEU A 131 -7.32 -11.84 -3.07
C LEU A 131 -7.33 -12.80 -1.87
N PRO A 132 -8.47 -12.92 -1.17
CA PRO A 132 -8.64 -13.91 -0.12
C PRO A 132 -8.32 -15.31 -0.61
N GLN A 133 -7.59 -16.08 0.19
CA GLN A 133 -7.15 -17.42 -0.17
C GLN A 133 -8.04 -18.46 0.50
N GLY A 134 -8.27 -19.59 -0.18
CA GLY A 134 -8.98 -20.73 0.38
C GLY A 134 -8.43 -22.05 -0.14
N ILE A 135 -8.69 -23.12 0.59
CA ILE A 135 -8.43 -24.50 0.16
C ILE A 135 -9.77 -25.11 -0.26
N ILE A 136 -9.82 -25.58 -1.50
CA ILE A 136 -10.94 -26.30 -2.08
C ILE A 136 -10.62 -27.79 -2.00
N GLU A 137 -11.47 -28.52 -1.30
CA GLU A 137 -11.38 -29.96 -1.18
C GLU A 137 -12.61 -30.61 -1.83
N THR A 138 -12.36 -31.59 -2.69
CA THR A 138 -13.35 -32.48 -3.29
C THR A 138 -12.93 -33.92 -3.03
N SER A 139 -13.71 -34.91 -3.45
CA SER A 139 -13.37 -36.33 -3.20
C SER A 139 -12.00 -36.74 -3.75
N ASN A 140 -11.48 -36.04 -4.78
CA ASN A 140 -10.29 -36.45 -5.52
C ASN A 140 -9.24 -35.32 -5.59
N MET A 141 -9.37 -34.28 -4.77
CA MET A 141 -8.53 -33.09 -4.87
C MET A 141 -8.54 -32.29 -3.58
N GLU A 142 -7.38 -31.71 -3.27
CA GLU A 142 -7.24 -30.59 -2.35
C GLU A 142 -6.32 -29.57 -3.01
N VAL A 143 -6.77 -28.32 -3.14
CA VAL A 143 -6.02 -27.29 -3.87
C VAL A 143 -6.26 -25.91 -3.27
N LYS A 144 -5.18 -25.15 -3.10
CA LYS A 144 -5.23 -23.75 -2.68
C LYS A 144 -5.58 -22.86 -3.88
N VAL A 145 -6.52 -21.95 -3.69
CA VAL A 145 -7.06 -21.06 -4.73
C VAL A 145 -7.31 -19.66 -4.18
N SER A 146 -7.27 -18.67 -5.08
CA SER A 146 -7.79 -17.33 -4.81
C SER A 146 -9.32 -17.31 -4.96
N LEU A 147 -9.99 -16.73 -3.97
CA LEU A 147 -11.45 -16.56 -3.93
C LEU A 147 -11.83 -15.22 -4.57
N MET A 148 -12.67 -15.25 -5.59
CA MET A 148 -13.13 -14.10 -6.37
C MET A 148 -14.66 -13.96 -6.29
N LYS A 149 -15.17 -12.72 -6.42
CA LYS A 149 -16.62 -12.43 -6.50
C LYS A 149 -17.41 -13.13 -5.38
N ILE A 150 -16.94 -12.96 -4.14
CA ILE A 150 -17.55 -13.54 -2.94
C ILE A 150 -18.79 -12.70 -2.59
N ASP A 151 -19.93 -13.34 -2.42
CA ASP A 151 -21.19 -12.74 -2.02
C ASP A 151 -21.94 -13.68 -1.05
N ASP A 152 -23.15 -13.32 -0.63
CA ASP A 152 -23.99 -14.10 0.28
C ASP A 152 -24.37 -15.49 -0.25
N LYS A 153 -24.31 -15.70 -1.58
CA LYS A 153 -24.75 -16.92 -2.25
C LYS A 153 -23.58 -17.84 -2.60
N GLY A 154 -22.38 -17.31 -2.76
CA GLY A 154 -21.22 -18.12 -3.13
C GLY A 154 -20.00 -17.31 -3.54
N PHE A 155 -19.12 -17.98 -4.28
CA PHE A 155 -17.83 -17.44 -4.70
C PHE A 155 -17.35 -18.10 -5.99
N THR A 156 -16.37 -17.51 -6.63
CA THR A 156 -15.76 -18.00 -7.86
C THR A 156 -14.28 -18.26 -7.63
N PHE A 157 -13.71 -19.28 -8.27
CA PHE A 157 -12.28 -19.56 -8.22
C PHE A 157 -11.79 -20.12 -9.56
N ARG A 158 -10.48 -20.03 -9.81
CA ARG A 158 -9.84 -20.58 -11.00
C ARG A 158 -9.20 -21.93 -10.68
N LEU A 159 -9.28 -22.86 -11.60
CA LEU A 159 -8.76 -24.21 -11.42
C LEU A 159 -8.17 -24.76 -12.71
N GLY A 160 -6.99 -25.38 -12.64
CA GLY A 160 -6.29 -25.98 -13.80
C GLY A 160 -6.90 -27.28 -14.34
N LYS A 161 -8.16 -27.60 -13.99
CA LYS A 161 -8.93 -28.71 -14.56
C LYS A 161 -10.42 -28.52 -14.34
N ALA A 162 -11.24 -29.15 -15.17
CA ALA A 162 -12.69 -29.15 -15.02
C ALA A 162 -13.11 -29.94 -13.77
N LEU A 163 -14.14 -29.45 -13.09
CA LEU A 163 -14.83 -30.19 -12.04
C LEU A 163 -16.03 -30.96 -12.61
N MET A 164 -16.41 -32.04 -11.92
CA MET A 164 -17.66 -32.72 -12.20
C MET A 164 -18.84 -31.78 -11.90
N PRO A 165 -19.88 -31.76 -12.76
CA PRO A 165 -21.08 -30.96 -12.52
C PRO A 165 -21.69 -31.25 -11.14
N LYS A 166 -22.05 -30.21 -10.39
CA LYS A 166 -22.67 -30.31 -9.06
C LYS A 166 -21.85 -31.06 -8.01
N VAL A 167 -20.53 -31.21 -8.21
CA VAL A 167 -19.66 -31.81 -7.20
C VAL A 167 -19.72 -31.01 -5.89
N LYS A 168 -19.74 -31.73 -4.77
CA LYS A 168 -19.61 -31.13 -3.44
C LYS A 168 -18.19 -30.63 -3.24
N ILE A 169 -18.08 -29.43 -2.70
CA ILE A 169 -16.84 -28.74 -2.42
C ILE A 169 -16.83 -28.42 -0.92
N ARG A 170 -15.78 -28.84 -0.23
CA ARG A 170 -15.45 -28.32 1.11
C ARG A 170 -14.51 -27.15 0.94
N LEU A 171 -14.93 -25.97 1.37
CA LEU A 171 -14.10 -24.76 1.39
C LEU A 171 -13.52 -24.56 2.79
N LYS A 172 -12.21 -24.43 2.90
CA LYS A 172 -11.50 -23.93 4.09
C LYS A 172 -10.94 -22.55 3.76
N VAL A 173 -11.49 -21.49 4.35
CA VAL A 173 -10.98 -20.12 4.13
C VAL A 173 -9.70 -19.94 4.93
N LEU A 174 -8.63 -19.47 4.31
CA LEU A 174 -7.40 -19.19 5.05
C LEU A 174 -7.56 -17.96 5.93
N LYS A 175 -7.06 -18.02 7.16
CA LYS A 175 -7.00 -16.86 8.05
C LYS A 175 -5.93 -15.93 7.51
N SER A 176 -6.34 -14.77 6.99
CA SER A 176 -5.40 -13.72 6.62
C SER A 176 -4.65 -13.26 7.87
N PHE A 177 -3.34 -13.06 7.78
CA PHE A 177 -2.48 -12.49 8.84
C PHE A 177 -2.97 -11.13 9.39
N GLN A 178 -4.00 -10.52 8.79
CA GLN A 178 -4.64 -9.27 9.20
C GLN A 178 -5.83 -9.44 10.17
N SER A 179 -6.32 -10.66 10.44
CA SER A 179 -7.34 -10.87 11.48
C SER A 179 -6.66 -10.95 12.86
N GLY A 180 -6.34 -9.78 13.42
CA GLY A 180 -5.71 -9.62 14.73
C GLY A 180 -6.61 -9.97 15.92
N ASP A 181 -7.19 -11.17 15.94
CA ASP A 181 -7.92 -11.74 17.06
C ASP A 181 -6.98 -12.61 17.94
N PRO A 182 -6.64 -12.18 19.17
CA PRO A 182 -5.75 -12.92 20.07
C PRO A 182 -6.33 -14.24 20.59
N LYS A 183 -7.64 -14.51 20.43
CA LYS A 183 -8.25 -15.77 20.91
C LYS A 183 -7.80 -17.02 20.16
N TYR A 184 -7.19 -16.86 18.98
CA TYR A 184 -6.78 -17.99 18.14
C TYR A 184 -5.26 -18.10 17.95
N VAL A 185 -4.47 -17.28 18.66
CA VAL A 185 -2.99 -17.29 18.62
C VAL A 185 -2.40 -18.21 19.69
N LYS A 186 -3.22 -18.73 20.61
CA LYS A 186 -2.82 -19.75 21.57
C LYS A 186 -3.32 -21.11 21.13
N ASP A 187 -2.64 -21.72 20.17
CA ASP A 187 -2.31 -23.14 20.19
C ASP A 187 -1.36 -23.46 19.03
N GLN A 188 -0.09 -23.69 19.37
CA GLN A 188 0.90 -24.48 18.62
C GLN A 188 0.89 -24.37 17.09
N HIS A 189 1.55 -23.36 16.53
CA HIS A 189 1.98 -23.42 15.13
C HIS A 189 3.50 -23.57 15.04
N LYS A 190 3.91 -24.75 14.58
CA LYS A 190 5.20 -24.97 13.93
C LYS A 190 5.14 -24.23 12.59
N GLU A 191 6.24 -23.60 12.19
CA GLU A 191 6.38 -23.01 10.86
C GLU A 191 5.93 -24.01 9.78
N GLY A 192 4.90 -23.64 8.99
CA GLY A 192 4.52 -24.39 7.79
C GLY A 192 3.04 -24.73 7.59
N ASP A 193 2.17 -24.62 8.59
CA ASP A 193 0.73 -24.92 8.43
C ASP A 193 -0.13 -23.65 8.30
N ASP A 194 -0.81 -23.49 7.16
CA ASP A 194 -1.78 -22.42 6.91
C ASP A 194 -3.00 -22.59 7.84
N ALA A 195 -3.20 -21.70 8.81
CA ALA A 195 -4.39 -21.71 9.67
C ALA A 195 -5.66 -21.34 8.87
N TYR A 196 -6.75 -22.11 9.03
CA TYR A 196 -8.02 -21.90 8.32
C TYR A 196 -9.23 -21.79 9.26
N TRP A 197 -10.30 -21.17 8.75
CA TRP A 197 -11.62 -21.12 9.39
C TRP A 197 -12.38 -22.44 9.23
N GLU A 198 -13.45 -22.62 10.00
CA GLU A 198 -14.28 -23.83 9.90
C GLU A 198 -14.81 -24.09 8.49
N VAL A 199 -14.97 -25.37 8.17
CA VAL A 199 -15.29 -25.82 6.81
C VAL A 199 -16.68 -25.34 6.37
N VAL A 200 -16.75 -24.83 5.14
CA VAL A 200 -18.01 -24.47 4.48
C VAL A 200 -18.37 -25.49 3.41
N SER A 201 -19.53 -26.11 3.55
CA SER A 201 -20.11 -26.99 2.53
C SER A 201 -20.65 -26.16 1.37
N CYS A 202 -20.11 -26.44 0.19
CA CYS A 202 -20.42 -25.75 -1.04
C CYS A 202 -20.76 -26.76 -2.15
N GLN A 203 -21.40 -26.28 -3.20
CA GLN A 203 -21.65 -27.07 -4.42
C GLN A 203 -21.22 -26.28 -5.65
N MET A 204 -20.60 -26.98 -6.60
CA MET A 204 -20.30 -26.41 -7.91
C MET A 204 -21.62 -26.08 -8.65
N LEU A 205 -21.81 -24.80 -8.99
CA LEU A 205 -22.98 -24.32 -9.71
C LEU A 205 -22.76 -24.34 -11.23
N LYS A 206 -21.66 -23.74 -11.69
CA LYS A 206 -21.30 -23.66 -13.12
C LYS A 206 -19.80 -23.49 -13.30
N GLN A 207 -19.29 -23.88 -14.46
CA GLN A 207 -17.93 -23.60 -14.87
C GLN A 207 -17.85 -23.23 -16.34
N SER A 208 -16.81 -22.50 -16.71
CA SER A 208 -16.48 -22.17 -18.09
C SER A 208 -14.97 -22.22 -18.28
N SER A 209 -14.52 -22.72 -19.44
CA SER A 209 -13.10 -22.64 -19.80
C SER A 209 -12.67 -21.17 -19.91
N VAL A 210 -11.45 -20.89 -19.47
CA VAL A 210 -10.87 -19.56 -19.56
C VAL A 210 -10.22 -19.41 -20.92
N LYS A 211 -10.77 -18.52 -21.75
CA LYS A 211 -10.17 -18.20 -23.05
C LYS A 211 -8.75 -17.64 -22.83
N PHE A 212 -7.81 -18.10 -23.65
CA PHE A 212 -6.36 -17.80 -23.58
C PHE A 212 -5.58 -18.46 -22.42
N ASP A 213 -6.25 -19.14 -21.48
CA ASP A 213 -5.58 -19.92 -20.42
C ASP A 213 -5.93 -21.41 -20.57
N GLU A 214 -5.28 -22.07 -21.53
CA GLU A 214 -5.56 -23.48 -21.85
C GLU A 214 -5.45 -24.38 -20.60
N GLY A 215 -6.47 -25.22 -20.42
CA GLY A 215 -6.58 -26.12 -19.27
C GLY A 215 -7.18 -25.48 -18.00
N CYS A 216 -7.33 -24.15 -17.94
CA CYS A 216 -7.94 -23.47 -16.80
C CYS A 216 -9.45 -23.25 -16.94
N TYR A 217 -10.16 -23.38 -15.82
CA TYR A 217 -11.60 -23.23 -15.71
C TYR A 217 -11.92 -22.20 -14.63
N MET A 218 -12.87 -21.30 -14.91
CA MET A 218 -13.53 -20.50 -13.88
C MET A 218 -14.71 -21.28 -13.34
N VAL A 219 -14.69 -21.56 -12.05
CA VAL A 219 -15.72 -22.33 -11.34
C VAL A 219 -16.47 -21.39 -10.41
N ARG A 220 -17.80 -21.36 -10.51
CA ARG A 220 -18.69 -20.75 -9.52
C ARG A 220 -19.22 -21.82 -8.58
N ALA A 221 -19.04 -21.62 -7.29
CA ALA A 221 -19.63 -22.45 -6.24
C ALA A 221 -20.69 -21.66 -5.46
N THR A 222 -21.65 -22.37 -4.88
CA THR A 222 -22.69 -21.84 -4.00
C THR A 222 -22.61 -22.48 -2.63
N PHE A 223 -22.94 -21.72 -1.59
CA PHE A 223 -22.99 -22.25 -0.23
C PHE A 223 -24.22 -23.16 -0.04
N GLU A 224 -24.03 -24.36 0.51
CA GLU A 224 -25.11 -25.30 0.85
C GLU A 224 -25.56 -25.16 2.32
N GLN A 225 -24.88 -24.31 3.09
CA GLN A 225 -25.14 -24.10 4.52
C GLN A 225 -25.31 -22.63 4.84
N LYS A 226 -25.97 -22.34 5.97
CA LYS A 226 -26.05 -20.99 6.51
C LYS A 226 -24.67 -20.55 7.00
N LEU A 227 -24.24 -19.37 6.56
CA LEU A 227 -22.97 -18.79 6.96
C LEU A 227 -23.06 -18.21 8.37
N ALA A 228 -21.93 -18.24 9.06
CA ALA A 228 -21.75 -17.78 10.44
C ALA A 228 -20.30 -17.31 10.62
N ASP A 229 -20.03 -16.55 11.68
CA ASP A 229 -18.75 -15.86 11.89
C ASP A 229 -17.54 -16.80 11.89
N PHE A 230 -17.68 -18.01 12.44
CA PHE A 230 -16.59 -18.99 12.50
C PHE A 230 -16.17 -19.59 11.15
N HIS A 231 -16.90 -19.29 10.07
CA HIS A 231 -16.55 -19.71 8.71
C HIS A 231 -15.63 -18.74 7.96
N GLY A 232 -15.38 -17.53 8.49
CA GLY A 232 -14.50 -16.55 7.86
C GLY A 232 -15.09 -15.81 6.64
N ILE A 233 -16.19 -16.30 6.05
CA ILE A 233 -16.78 -15.72 4.83
C ILE A 233 -17.44 -14.36 5.10
N LEU A 234 -18.11 -14.19 6.25
CA LEU A 234 -18.80 -12.94 6.57
C LEU A 234 -17.80 -11.79 6.81
N GLN A 235 -16.60 -12.10 7.31
CA GLN A 235 -15.48 -11.17 7.44
C GLN A 235 -14.96 -10.69 6.08
N LEU A 236 -15.09 -11.51 5.04
CA LEU A 236 -14.70 -11.15 3.68
C LEU A 236 -15.78 -10.33 2.96
N ILE A 237 -17.06 -10.62 3.21
CA ILE A 237 -18.20 -9.92 2.57
C ILE A 237 -18.50 -8.59 3.27
N HIS A 238 -18.30 -8.54 4.59
CA HIS A 238 -18.63 -7.39 5.46
C HIS A 238 -17.44 -6.99 6.36
N PRO A 239 -16.26 -6.69 5.80
CA PRO A 239 -15.07 -6.39 6.60
C PRO A 239 -15.29 -5.30 7.65
N GLU A 240 -16.17 -4.34 7.38
CA GLU A 240 -16.59 -3.28 8.28
C GLU A 240 -17.28 -3.77 9.56
N ASN A 241 -18.05 -4.86 9.49
CA ASN A 241 -18.79 -5.43 10.62
C ASN A 241 -17.91 -6.30 11.53
N TYR A 242 -16.75 -6.73 11.03
CA TYR A 242 -15.85 -7.67 11.70
C TYR A 242 -14.45 -7.12 11.98
N ALA A 243 -14.19 -5.86 11.65
CA ALA A 243 -13.03 -5.15 12.16
C ALA A 243 -13.08 -5.22 13.70
N VAL A 244 -12.04 -5.78 14.34
CA VAL A 244 -11.99 -5.98 15.80
C VAL A 244 -12.55 -4.76 16.52
N VAL A 245 -13.75 -4.93 17.09
CA VAL A 245 -14.44 -3.91 17.87
C VAL A 245 -13.58 -3.79 19.13
N SER A 246 -12.94 -2.64 19.30
CA SER A 246 -12.31 -2.37 20.59
C SER A 246 -13.42 -2.35 21.65
N ASP A 247 -13.15 -2.85 22.86
CA ASP A 247 -14.08 -2.82 24.00
C ASP A 247 -14.59 -1.40 24.29
N GLY A 248 -13.89 -0.36 23.80
CA GLY A 248 -14.33 1.03 23.86
C GLY A 248 -15.45 1.40 22.89
N GLY A 249 -15.77 0.54 21.90
CA GLY A 249 -16.79 0.78 20.87
C GLY A 249 -16.32 1.68 19.73
N PHE A 250 -17.19 1.81 18.72
CA PHE A 250 -17.05 2.79 17.65
C PHE A 250 -17.79 4.08 17.99
N PHE A 251 -17.34 5.19 17.43
CA PHE A 251 -18.09 6.43 17.42
C PHE A 251 -18.25 6.91 15.99
N LYS A 252 -19.35 7.64 15.75
CA LYS A 252 -19.59 8.25 14.44
C LYS A 252 -18.62 9.41 14.26
N ALA A 253 -17.71 9.29 13.31
CA ALA A 253 -16.86 10.39 12.89
C ALA A 253 -17.70 11.51 12.25
N GLY A 254 -17.22 12.74 12.35
CA GLY A 254 -17.82 13.89 11.70
C GLY A 254 -17.69 13.84 10.19
N LYS A 255 -16.52 13.39 9.69
CA LYS A 255 -16.27 13.15 8.26
C LYS A 255 -16.64 11.73 7.85
N ASP A 256 -17.36 11.58 6.74
CA ASP A 256 -17.75 10.27 6.20
C ASP A 256 -16.57 9.45 5.59
N SER A 257 -15.40 10.09 5.42
CA SER A 257 -14.15 9.44 5.04
C SER A 257 -13.41 8.76 6.19
N LEU A 258 -13.90 8.89 7.43
CA LEU A 258 -13.24 8.39 8.63
C LEU A 258 -14.06 7.33 9.37
N LEU A 259 -13.34 6.35 9.92
CA LEU A 259 -13.82 5.44 10.94
C LEU A 259 -13.24 5.82 12.29
N GLY A 260 -14.10 6.02 13.29
CA GLY A 260 -13.72 6.38 14.66
C GLY A 260 -13.93 5.22 15.62
N SER A 261 -12.91 4.88 16.42
CA SER A 261 -13.01 3.89 17.49
C SER A 261 -12.36 4.37 18.78
N TYR A 262 -12.87 3.93 19.93
CA TYR A 262 -12.21 4.16 21.21
C TYR A 262 -11.24 3.04 21.53
N VAL A 263 -10.03 3.38 21.95
CA VAL A 263 -9.02 2.44 22.48
C VAL A 263 -8.61 2.86 23.88
N LYS A 264 -8.03 1.94 24.66
CA LYS A 264 -7.54 2.25 26.01
C LYS A 264 -6.02 2.40 26.05
N CYS A 265 -5.52 3.24 26.94
CA CYS A 265 -4.07 3.41 27.14
C CYS A 265 -3.49 2.20 27.90
N TYR A 266 -2.39 1.61 27.44
CA TYR A 266 -1.66 0.63 28.26
C TYR A 266 -0.93 1.25 29.45
N VAL A 267 -0.56 2.55 29.37
CA VAL A 267 0.28 3.22 30.36
C VAL A 267 -0.51 3.64 31.60
N CYS A 268 -1.71 4.18 31.40
CA CYS A 268 -2.53 4.75 32.50
C CYS A 268 -3.97 4.25 32.51
N ASP A 269 -4.30 3.22 31.73
CA ASP A 269 -5.64 2.62 31.61
C ASP A 269 -6.76 3.60 31.23
N ASN A 270 -6.43 4.78 30.68
CA ASN A 270 -7.41 5.74 30.18
C ASN A 270 -8.31 5.07 29.11
N PRO A 271 -9.64 4.99 29.29
CA PRO A 271 -10.49 4.18 28.42
C PRO A 271 -10.97 4.88 27.14
N GLU A 272 -10.75 6.19 27.02
CA GLU A 272 -11.41 7.05 26.02
C GLU A 272 -10.41 7.71 25.06
N ILE A 273 -9.51 6.93 24.46
CA ILE A 273 -8.63 7.44 23.40
C ILE A 273 -9.34 7.30 22.06
N LYS A 274 -9.63 8.43 21.40
CA LYS A 274 -10.15 8.43 20.02
C LYS A 274 -9.03 8.00 19.06
N PHE A 275 -9.32 6.98 18.26
CA PHE A 275 -8.44 6.46 17.23
C PHE A 275 -9.17 6.50 15.89
N PHE A 276 -8.61 7.25 14.94
CA PHE A 276 -9.18 7.44 13.60
C PHE A 276 -8.47 6.55 12.59
N VAL A 277 -9.25 6.02 11.65
CA VAL A 277 -8.74 5.30 10.48
C VAL A 277 -9.40 5.89 9.25
N LEU A 278 -8.59 6.18 8.23
CA LEU A 278 -9.09 6.63 6.94
C LEU A 278 -9.72 5.46 6.17
N HIS A 279 -10.90 5.67 5.57
CA HIS A 279 -11.49 4.68 4.68
C HIS A 279 -10.54 4.39 3.51
N SER A 280 -10.42 3.11 3.16
CA SER A 280 -9.58 2.70 2.03
C SER A 280 -10.01 3.41 0.74
N LYS A 281 -9.03 3.91 -0.02
CA LYS A 281 -9.24 4.65 -1.28
C LYS A 281 -10.15 5.89 -1.14
N SER A 282 -10.31 6.46 0.05
CA SER A 282 -11.14 7.66 0.26
C SER A 282 -10.44 8.98 -0.08
N MET A 283 -9.11 9.00 -0.13
CA MET A 283 -8.31 10.17 -0.48
C MET A 283 -7.40 9.89 -1.68
N ILE A 284 -7.20 10.92 -2.50
CA ILE A 284 -6.12 10.97 -3.48
C ILE A 284 -4.85 11.41 -2.76
N ILE A 285 -3.83 10.58 -2.87
CA ILE A 285 -2.56 10.74 -2.16
C ILE A 285 -1.46 10.93 -3.19
N GLU A 286 -0.58 11.88 -2.92
CA GLU A 286 0.68 12.06 -3.62
C GLU A 286 1.81 11.81 -2.64
N ALA A 287 2.88 11.15 -3.08
CA ALA A 287 4.02 10.87 -2.22
C ALA A 287 5.12 11.90 -2.48
N ASN A 288 5.66 12.50 -1.42
CA ASN A 288 6.79 13.40 -1.52
C ASN A 288 8.08 12.65 -1.95
N ILE A 289 9.18 13.37 -2.16
CA ILE A 289 10.46 12.78 -2.61
C ILE A 289 11.02 11.70 -1.67
N PHE A 290 10.59 11.69 -0.41
CA PHE A 290 10.97 10.69 0.60
C PHE A 290 9.94 9.56 0.77
N GLY A 291 8.81 9.60 0.03
CA GLY A 291 7.74 8.63 0.11
C GLY A 291 6.72 8.87 1.23
N VAL A 292 6.70 10.07 1.83
CA VAL A 292 5.67 10.46 2.81
C VAL A 292 4.40 10.84 2.04
N PRO A 293 3.23 10.30 2.42
CA PRO A 293 1.98 10.62 1.76
C PRO A 293 1.47 12.02 2.13
N SER A 294 1.00 12.75 1.13
CA SER A 294 0.29 14.03 1.25
C SER A 294 -1.10 13.87 0.65
N TYR A 295 -2.11 14.32 1.40
CA TYR A 295 -3.52 14.10 1.06
C TYR A 295 -4.04 15.29 0.27
N ILE A 296 -4.19 15.14 -1.04
CA ILE A 296 -4.45 16.27 -1.95
C ILE A 296 -5.93 16.63 -2.01
N ARG A 297 -6.79 15.61 -2.14
CA ARG A 297 -8.26 15.78 -2.25
C ARG A 297 -8.99 14.48 -1.95
N SER A 298 -10.30 14.55 -1.73
CA SER A 298 -11.12 13.34 -1.60
C SER A 298 -11.23 12.58 -2.92
N ALA A 299 -11.34 11.26 -2.80
CA ALA A 299 -11.70 10.38 -3.90
C ALA A 299 -13.22 10.27 -3.96
N GLY A 300 -13.82 10.78 -5.04
CA GLY A 300 -15.27 10.75 -5.22
C GLY A 300 -16.00 11.84 -4.41
N LYS A 301 -17.02 11.43 -3.64
CA LYS A 301 -17.94 12.34 -2.94
C LYS A 301 -17.74 12.40 -1.42
N LEU A 302 -16.72 11.69 -0.90
CA LEU A 302 -16.43 11.66 0.54
C LEU A 302 -15.82 13.00 0.99
N ASP A 303 -15.98 13.30 2.27
CA ASP A 303 -15.42 14.47 2.93
C ASP A 303 -13.89 14.41 2.92
N TYR A 304 -13.26 15.48 2.45
CA TYR A 304 -11.80 15.60 2.46
C TYR A 304 -11.24 15.54 3.89
N CYS A 305 -10.18 14.75 4.06
CA CYS A 305 -9.42 14.69 5.30
C CYS A 305 -7.92 14.66 4.97
N ASP A 306 -7.21 15.71 5.39
CA ASP A 306 -5.76 15.59 5.55
C ASP A 306 -5.48 14.69 6.74
N PHE A 307 -5.24 13.41 6.46
CA PHE A 307 -5.11 12.41 7.50
C PHE A 307 -3.79 12.55 8.27
N ASN A 308 -2.76 13.22 7.72
CA ASN A 308 -1.53 13.49 8.46
C ASN A 308 -1.83 14.29 9.74
N LEU A 309 -2.82 15.18 9.73
CA LEU A 309 -3.17 15.98 10.91
C LEU A 309 -3.70 15.11 12.07
N ILE A 310 -4.40 14.02 11.77
CA ILE A 310 -5.15 13.22 12.77
C ILE A 310 -4.67 11.77 12.91
N GLN A 311 -3.65 11.37 12.16
CA GLN A 311 -3.13 9.99 12.13
C GLN A 311 -2.64 9.52 13.51
N VAL A 312 -2.09 10.42 14.32
CA VAL A 312 -1.57 10.12 15.65
C VAL A 312 -2.69 10.22 16.69
N ALA A 313 -2.97 9.10 17.36
CA ALA A 313 -3.81 9.06 18.55
C ALA A 313 -2.97 9.38 19.79
N SER A 314 -3.54 10.13 20.74
CA SER A 314 -2.85 10.60 21.93
C SER A 314 -3.70 10.41 23.18
N CYS A 315 -3.10 9.91 24.25
CA CYS A 315 -3.75 9.77 25.54
C CYS A 315 -3.84 11.11 26.27
N SER A 316 -5.04 11.56 26.63
CA SER A 316 -5.25 12.82 27.34
C SER A 316 -4.72 12.85 28.78
N LYS A 317 -4.49 11.68 29.40
CA LYS A 317 -3.99 11.59 30.78
C LYS A 317 -2.46 11.56 30.90
N CYS A 318 -1.78 10.69 30.17
CA CYS A 318 -0.33 10.52 30.27
C CYS A 318 0.45 10.97 29.02
N GLY A 319 -0.20 11.45 27.95
CA GLY A 319 0.50 11.92 26.75
C GLY A 319 1.08 10.83 25.84
N PHE A 320 0.98 9.54 26.20
CA PHE A 320 1.36 8.44 25.32
C PHE A 320 0.68 8.58 23.95
N SER A 321 1.46 8.61 22.87
CA SER A 321 0.96 8.90 21.53
C SER A 321 1.52 7.96 20.47
N SER A 322 0.65 7.50 19.57
CA SER A 322 1.05 6.61 18.48
C SER A 322 0.04 6.58 17.34
N ASN A 323 0.53 6.29 16.13
CA ASN A 323 -0.31 6.00 14.96
C ASN A 323 -0.57 4.50 14.74
N ASN A 324 -0.03 3.62 15.59
CA ASN A 324 -0.30 2.18 15.50
C ASN A 324 -1.34 1.78 16.55
N ARG A 325 -2.45 1.20 16.09
CA ARG A 325 -3.56 0.76 16.95
C ARG A 325 -3.14 -0.34 17.93
N GLU A 326 -2.13 -1.15 17.61
CA GLU A 326 -1.60 -2.22 18.49
C GLU A 326 -0.87 -1.68 19.72
N HIS A 327 -0.44 -0.41 19.71
CA HIS A 327 0.18 0.22 20.87
C HIS A 327 -0.85 0.70 21.90
N PHE A 328 -2.13 0.45 21.64
CA PHE A 328 -3.24 0.69 22.55
C PHE A 328 -3.97 -0.61 22.85
N LYS A 329 -4.64 -0.64 24.00
CA LYS A 329 -5.43 -1.77 24.45
C LYS A 329 -6.79 -1.74 23.76
N ARG A 330 -7.05 -2.73 22.90
CA ARG A 330 -8.31 -2.81 22.14
C ARG A 330 -9.32 -3.62 22.93
N ILE A 331 -8.91 -4.74 23.50
CA ILE A 331 -9.75 -5.59 24.36
C ILE A 331 -9.09 -5.82 25.72
N LYS A 332 -9.89 -6.20 26.73
CA LYS A 332 -9.42 -6.44 28.12
C LYS A 332 -8.22 -7.40 28.20
N SER A 333 -8.16 -8.40 27.33
CA SER A 333 -7.12 -9.44 27.31
C SER A 333 -5.87 -9.06 26.53
N ASP A 334 -5.82 -7.89 25.88
CA ASP A 334 -4.62 -7.48 25.17
C ASP A 334 -3.47 -7.18 26.15
N ASN A 335 -2.26 -7.55 25.74
CA ASN A 335 -1.03 -7.25 26.48
C ASN A 335 -0.24 -6.15 25.75
N PRO A 336 0.44 -5.26 26.49
CA PRO A 336 1.23 -4.21 25.88
C PRO A 336 2.42 -4.81 25.10
N PRO A 337 2.77 -4.25 23.92
CA PRO A 337 3.94 -4.69 23.15
C PRO A 337 5.29 -4.18 23.72
N PHE A 338 5.28 -3.58 24.91
CA PHE A 338 6.41 -2.98 25.60
C PHE A 338 6.23 -3.06 27.13
N PRO A 339 7.33 -2.99 27.92
CA PRO A 339 7.25 -2.97 29.38
C PRO A 339 6.73 -1.62 29.88
N VAL A 340 5.50 -1.59 30.39
CA VAL A 340 4.81 -0.36 30.81
C VAL A 340 5.51 0.30 32.00
N GLU A 341 5.99 -0.50 32.95
CA GLU A 341 6.66 0.00 34.17
C GLU A 341 7.92 0.78 33.79
N LYS A 342 8.78 0.19 32.95
CA LYS A 342 10.00 0.84 32.45
C LYS A 342 9.70 2.05 31.58
N PHE A 343 8.64 1.99 30.76
CA PHE A 343 8.23 3.14 29.97
C PHE A 343 7.87 4.33 30.85
N SER A 344 7.15 4.08 31.95
CA SER A 344 6.61 5.11 32.84
C SER A 344 7.68 5.82 33.68
N GLU A 345 8.88 5.25 33.80
CA GLU A 345 10.01 5.85 34.51
C GLU A 345 10.41 7.20 33.87
N GLY A 346 10.23 8.30 34.61
CA GLY A 346 10.56 9.67 34.16
C GLY A 346 9.65 10.21 33.06
N TRP A 347 8.61 9.48 32.66
CA TRP A 347 7.75 9.84 31.52
C TRP A 347 6.94 11.11 31.79
N ASP A 348 6.34 11.23 32.97
CA ASP A 348 5.48 12.37 33.33
C ASP A 348 6.25 13.70 33.26
N GLU A 349 7.49 13.73 33.76
CA GLU A 349 8.36 14.91 33.69
C GLU A 349 8.73 15.25 32.24
N LYS A 350 9.12 14.24 31.45
CA LYS A 350 9.50 14.40 30.04
C LYS A 350 8.36 14.94 29.19
N ILE A 351 7.14 14.43 29.39
CA ILE A 351 6.01 14.72 28.49
C ILE A 351 5.17 15.92 28.93
N SER A 352 5.24 16.31 30.21
CA SER A 352 4.40 17.37 30.81
C SER A 352 4.27 18.65 29.98
N PRO A 353 5.36 19.24 29.41
CA PRO A 353 5.24 20.46 28.61
C PRO A 353 4.38 20.28 27.34
N LEU A 354 4.49 19.14 26.67
CA LEU A 354 3.73 18.85 25.45
C LEU A 354 2.29 18.43 25.78
N LEU A 355 2.12 17.61 26.82
CA LEU A 355 0.82 17.17 27.29
C LEU A 355 -0.06 18.35 27.71
N LYS A 356 0.51 19.33 28.41
CA LYS A 356 -0.23 20.53 28.85
C LYS A 356 -0.78 21.32 27.64
N LYS A 357 0.03 21.53 26.60
CA LYS A 357 -0.41 22.20 25.36
C LYS A 357 -1.55 21.45 24.67
N ALA A 358 -1.47 20.11 24.66
CA ALA A 358 -2.51 19.26 24.08
C ALA A 358 -3.82 19.34 24.88
N GLN A 359 -3.74 19.31 26.21
CA GLN A 359 -4.89 19.43 27.11
C GLN A 359 -5.56 20.81 27.02
N GLU A 360 -4.77 21.89 26.93
CA GLU A 360 -5.27 23.26 26.74
C GLU A 360 -6.08 23.42 25.44
N SER A 361 -5.79 22.61 24.43
CA SER A 361 -6.48 22.60 23.14
C SER A 361 -7.73 21.69 23.12
N ALA A 362 -7.95 20.90 24.18
CA ALA A 362 -9.12 20.06 24.41
C ALA A 362 -9.59 19.28 23.16
N ASP A 363 -10.89 19.33 22.84
CA ASP A 363 -11.50 18.56 21.74
C ASP A 363 -10.94 18.88 20.36
N LYS A 364 -10.31 20.04 20.14
CA LYS A 364 -9.64 20.34 18.86
C LYS A 364 -8.44 19.43 18.65
N PHE A 365 -7.68 19.15 19.72
CA PHE A 365 -6.53 18.25 19.65
C PHE A 365 -6.94 16.77 19.68
N TYR A 366 -7.97 16.38 20.43
CA TYR A 366 -8.38 14.97 20.48
C TYR A 366 -9.42 14.57 19.42
N GLY A 367 -9.86 15.52 18.58
CA GLY A 367 -10.88 15.33 17.54
C GLY A 367 -10.35 15.43 16.11
N GLU A 368 -11.29 15.56 15.16
CA GLU A 368 -11.03 15.55 13.71
C GLU A 368 -10.65 16.91 13.11
N GLN A 369 -10.67 17.96 13.93
CA GLN A 369 -10.53 19.36 13.52
C GLN A 369 -9.17 19.93 13.95
N ARG A 370 -8.13 19.11 13.91
CA ARG A 370 -6.75 19.57 14.12
C ARG A 370 -6.33 20.46 12.95
N ASP A 371 -5.77 21.62 13.28
CA ASP A 371 -4.99 22.40 12.34
C ASP A 371 -3.54 21.87 12.29
N THR A 372 -2.72 22.48 11.43
CA THR A 372 -1.31 22.10 11.25
C THR A 372 -0.50 22.22 12.54
N THR A 373 -0.76 23.22 13.38
CA THR A 373 -0.06 23.40 14.66
C THR A 373 -0.36 22.26 15.63
N LEU A 374 -1.63 21.85 15.75
CA LEU A 374 -2.03 20.71 16.58
C LEU A 374 -1.60 19.37 15.97
N GLY A 375 -1.56 19.26 14.64
CA GLY A 375 -0.98 18.12 13.93
C GLY A 375 0.49 17.92 14.30
N ILE A 376 1.31 18.99 14.17
CA ILE A 376 2.72 19.01 14.58
C ILE A 376 2.88 18.58 16.04
N LEU A 377 2.10 19.15 16.97
CA LEU A 377 2.14 18.78 18.38
C LEU A 377 1.87 17.28 18.61
N SER A 378 0.98 16.67 17.83
CA SER A 378 0.69 15.23 17.95
C SER A 378 1.90 14.37 17.55
N TYR A 379 2.65 14.77 16.51
CA TYR A 379 3.89 14.10 16.13
C TYR A 379 5.01 14.33 17.13
N GLU A 380 5.13 15.51 17.75
CA GLU A 380 6.10 15.75 18.84
C GLU A 380 5.87 14.79 20.01
N LEU A 381 4.62 14.59 20.43
CA LEU A 381 4.25 13.61 21.46
C LEU A 381 4.58 12.16 21.03
N ALA A 382 4.31 11.80 19.77
CA ALA A 382 4.63 10.47 19.25
C ALA A 382 6.15 10.23 19.15
N ILE A 383 6.93 11.22 18.72
CA ILE A 383 8.39 11.17 18.69
C ILE A 383 8.94 10.93 20.10
N ALA A 384 8.46 11.69 21.10
CA ALA A 384 8.87 11.51 22.49
C ALA A 384 8.51 10.10 23.01
N THR A 385 7.35 9.57 22.61
CA THR A 385 6.90 8.21 22.94
C THR A 385 7.85 7.17 22.36
N PHE A 386 8.17 7.25 21.07
CA PHE A 386 9.05 6.28 20.42
C PHE A 386 10.51 6.39 20.86
N GLU A 387 10.98 7.59 21.19
CA GLU A 387 12.29 7.78 21.79
C GLU A 387 12.40 7.08 23.16
N GLN A 388 11.36 7.21 24.01
CA GLN A 388 11.31 6.50 25.29
C GLN A 388 11.23 4.98 25.09
N LEU A 389 10.44 4.49 24.14
CA LEU A 389 10.37 3.06 23.83
C LEU A 389 11.71 2.52 23.30
N ALA A 390 12.43 3.29 22.49
CA ALA A 390 13.74 2.93 21.97
C ALA A 390 14.82 2.92 23.08
N SER A 391 14.73 3.82 24.07
CA SER A 391 15.71 3.90 25.18
C SER A 391 15.59 2.73 26.15
N ILE A 392 14.38 2.24 26.41
CA ILE A 392 14.12 1.12 27.34
C ILE A 392 14.23 -0.26 26.67
N SER A 393 14.39 -0.33 25.34
CA SER A 393 14.42 -1.58 24.59
C SER A 393 15.80 -2.25 24.69
N PRO A 394 15.90 -3.45 25.31
CA PRO A 394 17.19 -4.12 25.50
C PRO A 394 17.68 -4.84 24.24
N ASP A 395 16.76 -5.20 23.35
CA ASP A 395 17.04 -5.95 22.12
C ASP A 395 17.23 -5.02 20.92
N VAL A 396 18.22 -5.32 20.07
CA VAL A 396 18.59 -4.51 18.91
C VAL A 396 17.47 -4.50 17.88
N GLN A 397 16.78 -5.62 17.67
CA GLN A 397 15.70 -5.72 16.69
C GLN A 397 14.48 -4.92 17.15
N LYS A 398 14.07 -5.03 18.42
CA LYS A 398 12.97 -4.25 18.98
C LYS A 398 13.29 -2.77 19.03
N LYS A 399 14.51 -2.40 19.40
CA LYS A 399 14.98 -1.00 19.33
C LYS A 399 14.90 -0.46 17.91
N THR A 400 15.34 -1.24 16.92
CA THR A 400 15.26 -0.87 15.49
C THR A 400 13.81 -0.64 15.04
N GLU A 401 12.86 -1.45 15.52
CA GLU A 401 11.44 -1.27 15.23
C GLU A 401 10.93 0.10 15.72
N TRP A 402 11.29 0.49 16.96
CA TRP A 402 10.91 1.79 17.52
C TRP A 402 11.59 2.95 16.80
N LEU A 403 12.87 2.83 16.46
CA LEU A 403 13.60 3.82 15.66
C LEU A 403 12.94 4.03 14.28
N ARG A 404 12.46 2.96 13.64
CA ARG A 404 11.68 3.07 12.39
C ARG A 404 10.40 3.85 12.57
N ARG A 405 9.66 3.62 13.67
CA ARG A 405 8.45 4.39 13.97
C ARG A 405 8.78 5.86 14.27
N GLN A 406 9.82 6.12 15.05
CA GLN A 406 10.29 7.47 15.34
C GLN A 406 10.70 8.22 14.05
N SER A 407 11.46 7.56 13.18
CA SER A 407 11.87 8.10 11.87
C SER A 407 10.65 8.41 11.00
N SER A 408 9.64 7.52 10.93
CA SER A 408 8.40 7.81 10.19
C SER A 408 7.65 9.03 10.74
N MET A 409 7.62 9.23 12.07
CA MET A 409 7.02 10.42 12.67
C MET A 409 7.82 11.68 12.31
N LEU A 410 9.15 11.61 12.34
CA LEU A 410 10.04 12.71 11.93
C LEU A 410 9.86 13.08 10.46
N MET A 411 9.71 12.10 9.56
CA MET A 411 9.47 12.37 8.16
C MET A 411 8.10 13.03 7.92
N THR A 412 7.07 12.62 8.66
CA THR A 412 5.71 13.17 8.49
C THR A 412 5.58 14.58 9.09
N ILE A 413 6.19 14.84 10.26
CA ILE A 413 6.25 16.21 10.81
C ILE A 413 7.08 17.13 9.92
N SER A 414 8.15 16.65 9.28
CA SER A 414 8.91 17.44 8.31
C SER A 414 8.04 17.87 7.13
N GLU A 415 7.20 16.98 6.59
CA GLU A 415 6.22 17.32 5.55
C GLU A 415 5.27 18.43 6.01
N LEU A 416 4.63 18.26 7.18
CA LEU A 416 3.71 19.27 7.73
C LEU A 416 4.39 20.63 7.96
N GLN A 417 5.65 20.64 8.40
CA GLN A 417 6.43 21.85 8.61
C GLN A 417 6.80 22.53 7.30
N MET A 418 7.17 21.75 6.28
CA MET A 418 7.51 22.25 4.95
C MET A 418 6.29 22.92 4.30
N GLU A 419 5.13 22.27 4.35
CA GLU A 419 3.86 22.83 3.85
C GLU A 419 3.43 24.08 4.64
N ASN A 420 3.79 24.16 5.93
CA ASN A 420 3.57 25.34 6.75
C ASN A 420 4.67 26.42 6.61
N LYS A 421 5.54 26.30 5.60
CA LYS A 421 6.64 27.24 5.30
C LYS A 421 7.71 27.35 6.41
N ASP A 422 7.80 26.35 7.28
CA ASP A 422 8.84 26.22 8.31
C ASP A 422 9.90 25.21 7.86
N ARG A 423 10.65 25.61 6.83
CA ARG A 423 11.71 24.78 6.23
C ARG A 423 12.80 24.43 7.23
N ASP A 424 13.22 25.38 8.06
CA ASP A 424 14.31 25.17 9.01
C ASP A 424 13.97 24.06 10.02
N ALA A 425 12.72 24.03 10.51
CA ALA A 425 12.27 22.96 11.39
C ALA A 425 12.16 21.62 10.65
N ALA A 426 11.66 21.63 9.40
CA ALA A 426 11.55 20.43 8.57
C ALA A 426 12.94 19.81 8.32
N GLU A 427 13.93 20.61 7.92
CA GLU A 427 15.31 20.19 7.67
C GLU A 427 16.01 19.73 8.95
N LYS A 428 15.75 20.37 10.10
CA LYS A 428 16.24 19.90 11.40
C LYS A 428 15.72 18.50 11.73
N ASN A 429 14.48 18.20 11.39
CA ASN A 429 13.89 16.88 11.59
C ASN A 429 14.46 15.83 10.62
N LEU A 430 14.80 16.20 9.37
CA LEU A 430 15.56 15.31 8.47
C LEU A 430 16.95 14.98 9.03
N ASN A 431 17.66 15.95 9.60
CA ASN A 431 18.96 15.70 10.24
C ASN A 431 18.84 14.77 11.47
N LYS A 432 17.78 14.92 12.28
CA LYS A 432 17.53 13.96 13.37
C LYS A 432 17.33 12.53 12.87
N VAL A 433 16.72 12.34 11.70
CA VAL A 433 16.60 10.99 11.10
C VAL A 433 17.97 10.40 10.80
N PHE A 434 18.92 11.22 10.33
CA PHE A 434 20.30 10.80 10.15
C PHE A 434 20.95 10.41 11.48
N ASP A 435 20.88 11.28 12.50
CA ASP A 435 21.44 11.05 13.83
C ASP A 435 20.88 9.79 14.52
N LEU A 436 19.61 9.44 14.23
CA LEU A 436 18.97 8.22 14.72
C LEU A 436 19.55 6.94 14.11
N TRP A 437 19.84 6.97 12.81
CA TRP A 437 20.19 5.77 12.06
C TRP A 437 21.69 5.53 11.94
N GLU A 438 22.51 6.58 11.83
CA GLU A 438 23.96 6.47 11.65
C GLU A 438 24.62 5.56 12.71
N PRO A 439 24.33 5.69 14.03
CA PRO A 439 25.01 4.88 15.05
C PRO A 439 24.65 3.39 15.05
N VAL A 440 23.55 3.02 14.38
CA VAL A 440 23.03 1.64 14.34
C VAL A 440 23.05 1.03 12.95
N PHE A 441 23.41 1.79 11.91
CA PHE A 441 23.30 1.42 10.51
C PHE A 441 23.97 0.08 10.20
N GLU A 442 25.22 -0.11 10.65
CA GLU A 442 25.99 -1.35 10.42
C GLU A 442 25.41 -2.59 11.10
N LYS A 443 24.50 -2.42 12.08
CA LYS A 443 23.86 -3.51 12.83
C LYS A 443 22.55 -3.95 12.19
N LEU A 444 22.03 -3.18 11.24
CA LEU A 444 20.78 -3.48 10.53
C LEU A 444 20.97 -4.68 9.59
N LYS A 445 19.90 -5.43 9.34
CA LYS A 445 19.91 -6.61 8.46
C LYS A 445 18.62 -6.71 7.66
N GLY A 446 18.64 -7.48 6.58
CA GLY A 446 17.46 -7.80 5.79
C GLY A 446 16.91 -6.60 5.04
N THR A 447 15.59 -6.54 4.87
CA THR A 447 14.93 -5.43 4.16
C THR A 447 15.12 -4.07 4.86
N VAL A 448 15.34 -4.05 6.18
CA VAL A 448 15.43 -2.82 6.96
C VAL A 448 16.67 -1.99 6.58
N ILE A 449 17.84 -2.63 6.42
CA ILE A 449 19.06 -1.88 6.08
C ILE A 449 18.99 -1.29 4.67
N ILE A 450 18.32 -1.98 3.73
CA ILE A 450 18.09 -1.50 2.37
C ILE A 450 17.20 -0.25 2.40
N HIS A 451 16.10 -0.27 3.15
CA HIS A 451 15.18 0.87 3.28
C HIS A 451 15.83 2.07 3.96
N VAL A 452 16.58 1.85 5.04
CA VAL A 452 17.31 2.91 5.74
C VAL A 452 18.40 3.49 4.85
N CYS A 453 19.15 2.66 4.12
CA CYS A 453 20.17 3.10 3.17
C CYS A 453 19.58 4.03 2.11
N LEU A 454 18.44 3.64 1.52
CA LEU A 454 17.75 4.46 0.52
C LEU A 454 17.26 5.80 1.12
N LEU A 455 16.65 5.77 2.31
CA LEU A 455 16.17 6.99 2.96
C LEU A 455 17.32 7.96 3.27
N LEU A 456 18.42 7.47 3.85
CA LEU A 456 19.59 8.30 4.14
C LEU A 456 20.23 8.84 2.86
N PHE A 457 20.31 8.03 1.81
CA PHE A 457 20.74 8.48 0.49
C PHE A 457 19.88 9.64 -0.03
N GLN A 458 18.55 9.50 -0.01
CA GLN A 458 17.63 10.55 -0.48
C GLN A 458 17.78 11.85 0.33
N ILE A 459 17.92 11.76 1.66
CA ILE A 459 18.17 12.92 2.53
C ILE A 459 19.49 13.61 2.14
N LYS A 460 20.55 12.84 1.86
CA LYS A 460 21.84 13.40 1.44
C LYS A 460 21.78 14.06 0.05
N ILE A 461 21.03 13.50 -0.89
CA ILE A 461 20.75 14.15 -2.18
C ILE A 461 20.02 15.48 -1.98
N TYR A 462 18.98 15.51 -1.13
CA TYR A 462 18.26 16.75 -0.80
C TYR A 462 19.19 17.84 -0.25
N PHE A 463 20.11 17.49 0.65
CA PHE A 463 21.10 18.44 1.19
C PHE A 463 22.28 18.72 0.24
N ASN A 464 22.30 18.14 -0.97
CA ASN A 464 23.40 18.23 -1.93
C ASN A 464 24.76 17.73 -1.37
N ASP A 465 24.73 16.80 -0.43
CA ASP A 465 25.91 16.13 0.13
C ASP A 465 26.23 14.86 -0.69
N LEU A 466 26.77 15.09 -1.89
CA LEU A 466 27.05 14.03 -2.85
C LEU A 466 28.13 13.06 -2.36
N GLN A 467 29.03 13.51 -1.48
CA GLN A 467 30.07 12.65 -0.92
C GLN A 467 29.47 11.59 0.01
N SER A 468 28.61 12.00 0.93
CA SER A 468 27.90 11.05 1.80
C SER A 468 26.92 10.17 1.01
N ALA A 469 26.22 10.74 0.02
CA ALA A 469 25.32 9.97 -0.86
C ALA A 469 26.08 8.85 -1.61
N ALA A 470 27.28 9.12 -2.12
CA ALA A 470 28.11 8.12 -2.79
C ALA A 470 28.48 6.93 -1.87
N ASN A 471 28.65 7.14 -0.57
CA ASN A 471 28.92 6.06 0.38
C ASN A 471 27.73 5.09 0.49
N TYR A 472 26.50 5.61 0.53
CA TYR A 472 25.29 4.77 0.56
C TYR A 472 25.05 4.05 -0.77
N MET A 473 25.33 4.72 -1.90
CA MET A 473 25.29 4.08 -3.22
C MET A 473 26.27 2.90 -3.29
N LYS A 474 27.52 3.13 -2.87
CA LYS A 474 28.54 2.08 -2.82
C LYS A 474 28.16 0.96 -1.85
N PHE A 475 27.53 1.27 -0.72
CA PHE A 475 27.02 0.25 0.20
C PHE A 475 25.99 -0.65 -0.49
N LEU A 476 24.99 -0.07 -1.16
CA LEU A 476 23.93 -0.84 -1.80
C LEU A 476 24.44 -1.66 -2.99
N ASP A 477 25.36 -1.12 -3.79
CA ASP A 477 26.04 -1.84 -4.89
C ASP A 477 26.82 -3.06 -4.39
N ASN A 478 27.36 -2.99 -3.17
CA ASN A 478 28.12 -4.07 -2.52
C ASN A 478 27.30 -4.85 -1.49
N TYR A 479 25.97 -4.73 -1.49
CA TYR A 479 25.13 -5.40 -0.50
C TYR A 479 25.15 -6.93 -0.65
N ASP A 480 25.17 -7.42 -1.90
CA ASP A 480 25.25 -8.85 -2.22
C ASP A 480 26.31 -9.11 -3.31
N PRO A 481 27.61 -8.96 -2.98
CA PRO A 481 28.69 -9.02 -3.95
C PRO A 481 28.87 -10.43 -4.52
N ASP A 482 28.53 -11.44 -3.74
CA ASP A 482 28.65 -12.86 -4.11
C ASP A 482 27.37 -13.41 -4.79
N LYS A 483 26.33 -12.58 -4.99
CA LYS A 483 25.01 -12.98 -5.51
C LYS A 483 24.40 -14.16 -4.76
N LYS A 484 24.54 -14.15 -3.44
CA LYS A 484 24.05 -15.20 -2.53
C LYS A 484 22.58 -15.04 -2.20
N LEU A 485 21.98 -13.86 -2.42
CA LEU A 485 20.55 -13.68 -2.22
C LEU A 485 19.76 -14.53 -3.22
N VAL A 486 18.86 -15.34 -2.67
CA VAL A 486 18.00 -16.22 -3.47
C VAL A 486 16.97 -15.36 -4.22
N GLU A 487 16.94 -15.52 -5.54
CA GLU A 487 15.97 -14.82 -6.40
C GLU A 487 14.53 -15.16 -6.00
N GLY A 488 13.70 -14.13 -5.88
CA GLY A 488 12.29 -14.25 -5.49
C GLY A 488 12.02 -14.06 -3.99
N THR A 489 13.06 -14.00 -3.14
CA THR A 489 12.91 -13.58 -1.73
C THR A 489 12.54 -12.09 -1.64
N GLU A 490 11.91 -11.70 -0.53
CA GLU A 490 11.52 -10.29 -0.30
C GLU A 490 12.75 -9.38 -0.24
N GLU A 491 13.84 -9.82 0.41
CA GLU A 491 15.10 -9.06 0.46
C GLU A 491 15.72 -8.84 -0.93
N PHE A 492 15.70 -9.85 -1.80
CA PHE A 492 16.15 -9.72 -3.19
C PHE A 492 15.29 -8.73 -4.00
N LYS A 493 13.96 -8.76 -3.80
CA LYS A 493 13.04 -7.82 -4.45
C LYS A 493 13.30 -6.38 -3.99
N GLU A 494 13.43 -6.17 -2.68
CA GLU A 494 13.72 -4.86 -2.10
C GLU A 494 15.09 -4.33 -2.53
N LEU A 495 16.11 -5.19 -2.65
CA LEU A 495 17.42 -4.79 -3.17
C LEU A 495 17.32 -4.31 -4.62
N LYS A 496 16.62 -5.06 -5.50
CA LYS A 496 16.42 -4.66 -6.90
C LYS A 496 15.64 -3.35 -7.02
N LEU A 497 14.55 -3.20 -6.25
CA LEU A 497 13.74 -1.97 -6.24
C LEU A 497 14.54 -0.78 -5.69
N GLY A 498 15.26 -0.99 -4.59
CA GLY A 498 16.13 0.00 -3.95
C GLY A 498 17.20 0.50 -4.90
N ALA A 499 17.89 -0.39 -5.62
CA ALA A 499 18.91 -0.02 -6.60
C ALA A 499 18.35 0.83 -7.75
N VAL A 500 17.17 0.47 -8.28
CA VAL A 500 16.49 1.24 -9.32
C VAL A 500 16.12 2.64 -8.81
N LYS A 501 15.53 2.72 -7.61
CA LYS A 501 15.11 3.99 -7.02
C LYS A 501 16.29 4.89 -6.65
N LEU A 502 17.37 4.29 -6.14
CA LEU A 502 18.63 5.00 -5.85
C LEU A 502 19.20 5.61 -7.12
N LYS A 503 19.30 4.82 -8.20
CA LYS A 503 19.78 5.30 -9.49
C LYS A 503 18.92 6.45 -10.02
N ALA A 504 17.60 6.29 -10.06
CA ALA A 504 16.69 7.35 -10.50
C ALA A 504 16.86 8.63 -9.68
N THR A 505 16.90 8.51 -8.36
CA THR A 505 17.14 9.65 -7.46
C THR A 505 18.51 10.33 -7.72
N PHE A 506 19.55 9.55 -8.04
CA PHE A 506 20.86 10.10 -8.40
C PHE A 506 20.86 10.80 -9.75
N ASP A 507 20.19 10.23 -10.74
CA ASP A 507 20.06 10.80 -12.09
C ASP A 507 19.32 12.15 -12.00
N ASP A 508 18.27 12.23 -11.18
CA ASP A 508 17.46 13.43 -10.93
C ASP A 508 18.03 14.37 -9.84
N ARG A 509 19.23 14.10 -9.33
CA ARG A 509 19.78 14.82 -8.14
C ARG A 509 19.79 16.34 -8.29
N GLU A 510 19.96 16.86 -9.51
CA GLU A 510 20.07 18.30 -9.77
C GLU A 510 18.77 19.06 -9.47
N ILE A 511 17.61 18.38 -9.60
CA ILE A 511 16.29 18.96 -9.33
C ILE A 511 15.77 18.61 -7.92
N LEU A 512 16.37 17.62 -7.25
CA LEU A 512 15.94 17.13 -5.94
C LEU A 512 16.61 17.84 -4.75
N THR A 513 17.41 18.88 -4.99
CA THR A 513 18.12 19.61 -3.92
C THR A 513 17.22 20.63 -3.22
N LYS A 514 17.56 20.93 -1.96
CA LYS A 514 16.87 21.96 -1.16
C LYS A 514 16.81 23.33 -1.84
N ASP A 515 17.81 23.69 -2.64
CA ASP A 515 17.86 25.00 -3.30
C ASP A 515 16.92 25.08 -4.51
N LYS A 516 16.48 23.93 -5.04
CA LYS A 516 15.57 23.83 -6.19
C LYS A 516 14.12 23.59 -5.79
N LEU A 517 13.93 22.84 -4.72
CA LEU A 517 12.62 22.46 -4.22
C LEU A 517 12.03 23.55 -3.34
N LYS A 518 10.76 23.94 -3.55
CA LYS A 518 10.02 24.85 -2.66
C LYS A 518 9.36 24.11 -1.50
N HIS A 519 8.84 22.92 -1.77
CA HIS A 519 8.35 21.91 -0.82
C HIS A 519 8.98 20.55 -1.15
N PHE A 520 8.67 19.47 -0.41
CA PHE A 520 9.24 18.14 -0.68
C PHE A 520 8.62 17.41 -1.88
N HIS A 521 7.90 18.12 -2.76
CA HIS A 521 7.35 17.59 -4.00
C HIS A 521 7.99 18.31 -5.17
N LEU A 522 8.07 17.64 -6.31
CA LEU A 522 8.45 18.30 -7.54
C LEU A 522 7.29 19.22 -7.94
N ASP A 523 7.54 20.52 -8.06
CA ASP A 523 6.55 21.44 -8.63
C ASP A 523 6.23 20.94 -10.05
N ASP A 524 4.95 20.73 -10.38
CA ASP A 524 4.53 20.51 -11.77
C ASP A 524 5.06 21.68 -12.62
N ALA A 525 5.92 21.38 -13.59
CA ALA A 525 6.53 22.37 -14.49
C ALA A 525 5.51 22.98 -15.47
#